data_AF-A0A7K4JYV1-F1
#
_entry.id   AF-A0A7K4JYV1-F1
#
_cell.length_a   1.000
_cell.length_b   1.000
_cell.length_c   1.000
_cell.angle_alpha   90.00
_cell.angle_beta   90.00
_cell.angle_gamma   90.00
#
_symmetry.space_group_name_H-M   'P 1'
#
loop_
_entity.id
_entity.type
_entity.pdbx_description
1 polymer ?
#
loop_
_entity_poly.entity_id
_entity_poly.type
_entity_poly.pdbx_seq_one_letter_code
_entity_poly.pdbx_strand_id
1 'polypeptide(L)'
;AVPSAVSTLSDDLLKYYQLVTRAVLGDDPQLMKVALQDLRSNSKIAALLPYFVYVVSGVKSVSHDLEQLHRLLHVARSLLHNPFVALGPYVRSLVGSVTYCVLEPLAASINPLNDHWTLRDAAALLLGRICW
;
A
#
# COMPACT_ATOMS: atom_id res chain seq x y z
N ALA A 1 5.92 -0.62 -15.50
CA ALA A 1 6.12 0.80 -15.82
C ALA A 1 5.17 1.60 -14.95
N VAL A 2 5.65 2.67 -14.30
CA VAL A 2 4.75 3.65 -13.66
C VAL A 2 3.76 4.09 -14.74
N PRO A 3 2.43 4.09 -14.50
CA PRO A 3 1.47 4.41 -15.54
C PRO A 3 1.87 5.73 -16.22
N SER A 4 1.86 5.76 -17.55
CA SER A 4 2.24 6.90 -18.39
C SER A 4 1.44 8.19 -18.13
N ALA A 5 0.56 8.17 -17.12
CA ALA A 5 -0.22 9.26 -16.60
C ALA A 5 0.56 10.19 -15.64
N VAL A 6 1.80 9.89 -15.21
CA VAL A 6 2.53 10.83 -14.31
C VAL A 6 2.66 12.22 -14.94
N SER A 7 2.73 12.31 -16.26
CA SER A 7 2.76 13.57 -17.02
C SER A 7 1.44 14.35 -17.05
N THR A 8 0.35 13.81 -16.48
CA THR A 8 -0.97 14.46 -16.40
C THR A 8 -1.31 14.99 -15.00
N LEU A 9 -0.43 14.78 -14.02
CA LEU A 9 -0.59 15.33 -12.67
C LEU A 9 -0.13 16.78 -12.62
N SER A 10 -0.83 17.61 -11.84
CA SER A 10 -0.30 18.93 -11.47
C SER A 10 0.93 18.78 -10.58
N ASP A 11 1.80 19.79 -10.59
CA ASP A 11 3.01 19.81 -9.75
C ASP A 11 2.69 19.61 -8.26
N ASP A 12 1.59 20.19 -7.78
CA ASP A 12 1.13 20.03 -6.40
C ASP A 12 0.75 18.58 -6.06
N LEU A 13 0.04 17.90 -6.97
CA LEU A 13 -0.35 16.50 -6.76
C LEU A 13 0.86 15.58 -6.84
N LEU A 14 1.80 15.85 -7.75
CA LEU A 14 3.05 15.10 -7.86
C LEU A 14 3.90 15.26 -6.59
N LYS A 15 4.04 16.50 -6.11
CA LYS A 15 4.78 16.81 -4.88
C LYS A 15 4.14 16.13 -3.67
N TYR A 16 2.82 16.20 -3.55
CA TYR A 16 2.08 15.49 -2.49
C TYR A 16 2.32 13.97 -2.56
N TYR A 17 2.19 13.37 -3.76
CA TYR A 17 2.44 11.94 -3.97
C TYR A 17 3.84 11.52 -3.53
N GLN A 18 4.86 12.30 -3.89
CA GLN A 18 6.24 12.04 -3.49
C GLN A 18 6.44 12.13 -1.97
N LEU A 19 5.87 13.15 -1.33
CA LEU A 19 5.95 13.34 0.12
C LEU A 19 5.30 12.17 0.86
N VAL A 20 4.09 11.78 0.47
CA VAL A 20 3.38 10.66 1.10
C VAL A 20 4.11 9.34 0.88
N THR A 21 4.57 9.07 -0.34
CA THR A 21 5.30 7.82 -0.65
C THR A 21 6.60 7.73 0.16
N ARG A 22 7.35 8.83 0.25
CA ARG A 22 8.57 8.90 1.07
C ARG A 22 8.28 8.74 2.56
N ALA A 23 7.20 9.34 3.06
CA ALA A 23 6.79 9.24 4.45
C ALA A 23 6.41 7.79 4.83
N VAL A 24 5.68 7.11 3.97
CA VAL A 24 5.22 5.74 4.21
C VAL A 24 6.37 4.73 4.13
N LEU A 25 7.25 4.86 3.14
CA LEU A 25 8.33 3.90 2.87
C LEU A 25 9.65 4.24 3.58
N GLY A 26 9.71 5.35 4.32
CA GLY A 26 10.91 5.82 5.02
C GLY A 26 10.91 5.48 6.52
N ASP A 27 12.03 5.75 7.19
CA ASP A 27 12.30 5.22 8.53
C ASP A 27 11.63 5.97 9.69
N ASP A 28 10.90 7.06 9.44
CA ASP A 28 10.21 7.83 10.48
C ASP A 28 8.78 7.30 10.73
N PRO A 29 8.52 6.62 11.86
CA PRO A 29 7.21 6.04 12.15
C PRO A 29 6.13 7.09 12.44
N GLN A 30 6.49 8.27 12.95
CA GLN A 30 5.52 9.35 13.20
C GLN A 30 5.07 9.95 11.87
N LEU A 31 6.02 10.21 10.97
CA LEU A 31 5.72 10.72 9.64
C LEU A 31 4.91 9.71 8.83
N MET A 32 5.25 8.42 8.90
CA MET A 32 4.46 7.35 8.31
C MET A 32 3.02 7.36 8.83
N LYS A 33 2.83 7.44 10.16
CA LYS A 33 1.49 7.46 10.77
C LYS A 33 0.66 8.64 10.30
N VAL A 34 1.26 9.83 10.20
CA VAL A 34 0.59 11.03 9.68
C VAL A 34 0.19 10.84 8.22
N ALA A 35 1.09 10.33 7.37
CA ALA A 35 0.82 10.10 5.96
C ALA A 35 -0.29 9.05 5.75
N LEU A 36 -0.27 7.95 6.50
CA LEU A 36 -1.32 6.91 6.45
C LEU A 36 -2.68 7.43 6.93
N GLN A 37 -2.69 8.29 7.95
CA GLN A 37 -3.92 8.92 8.43
C GLN A 37 -4.49 9.88 7.39
N ASP A 38 -3.64 10.67 6.73
CA ASP A 38 -4.06 11.56 5.65
C ASP A 38 -4.64 10.76 4.47
N LEU A 39 -3.96 9.71 4.02
CA LEU A 39 -4.45 8.80 2.97
C LEU A 39 -5.84 8.21 3.29
N ARG A 40 -6.19 8.06 4.57
CA ARG A 40 -7.46 7.50 5.03
C ARG A 40 -8.63 8.49 4.93
N SER A 41 -8.39 9.80 4.99
CA SER A 41 -9.47 10.79 5.08
C SER A 41 -9.40 11.92 4.05
N ASN A 42 -8.30 12.01 3.29
CA ASN A 42 -8.11 13.09 2.34
C ASN A 42 -8.94 12.84 1.07
N SER A 43 -9.88 13.75 0.78
CA SER A 43 -10.77 13.67 -0.38
C SER A 43 -10.09 14.06 -1.71
N LYS A 44 -8.93 14.70 -1.64
CA LYS A 44 -8.22 15.24 -2.82
C LYS A 44 -7.33 14.20 -3.52
N ILE A 45 -7.24 12.98 -2.98
CA ILE A 45 -6.31 11.96 -3.48
C ILE A 45 -6.91 11.08 -4.59
N ALA A 46 -8.15 11.31 -5.01
CA ALA A 46 -8.82 10.47 -6.00
C ALA A 46 -8.03 10.35 -7.32
N ALA A 47 -7.43 11.45 -7.79
CA ALA A 47 -6.56 11.46 -8.98
C ALA A 47 -5.23 10.69 -8.77
N LEU A 48 -4.79 10.54 -7.52
CA LEU A 48 -3.56 9.85 -7.15
C LEU A 48 -3.76 8.35 -6.85
N LEU A 49 -5.01 7.90 -6.76
CA LEU A 49 -5.37 6.53 -6.45
C LEU A 49 -4.64 5.48 -7.31
N PRO A 50 -4.60 5.57 -8.65
CA PRO A 50 -3.87 4.59 -9.46
C PRO A 50 -2.37 4.50 -9.12
N TYR A 51 -1.74 5.59 -8.67
CA TYR A 51 -0.33 5.61 -8.30
C TYR A 51 -0.10 4.95 -6.95
N PHE A 52 -0.97 5.21 -5.96
CA PHE A 52 -0.88 4.52 -4.67
C PHE A 52 -1.18 3.01 -4.80
N VAL A 53 -2.13 2.63 -5.66
CA VAL A 53 -2.37 1.22 -5.99
C VAL A 53 -1.15 0.60 -6.68
N TYR A 54 -0.48 1.34 -7.57
CA TYR A 54 0.77 0.88 -8.18
C TYR A 54 1.88 0.65 -7.14
N VAL A 55 2.02 1.54 -6.16
CA VAL A 55 2.95 1.36 -5.02
C VAL A 55 2.64 0.08 -4.26
N VAL A 56 1.37 -0.17 -3.91
CA VAL A 56 0.93 -1.43 -3.26
C VAL A 56 1.19 -2.63 -4.17
N SER A 57 1.06 -2.48 -5.49
CA SER A 57 1.30 -3.56 -6.44
C SER A 57 2.78 -3.97 -6.53
N GLY A 58 3.69 -3.14 -6.00
CA GLY A 58 5.12 -3.40 -5.87
C GLY A 58 5.52 -4.42 -4.79
N VAL A 59 4.58 -5.10 -4.12
CA VAL A 59 4.88 -6.13 -3.08
C VAL A 59 5.90 -7.18 -3.52
N LYS A 60 5.91 -7.56 -4.82
CA LYS A 60 6.86 -8.54 -5.35
C LYS A 60 8.31 -8.04 -5.35
N SER A 61 8.54 -6.75 -5.55
CA SER A 61 9.90 -6.18 -5.55
C SER A 61 10.49 -6.03 -4.16
N VAL A 62 9.65 -6.00 -3.12
CA VAL A 62 10.06 -5.87 -1.71
C VAL A 62 9.76 -7.15 -0.92
N SER A 63 9.58 -8.30 -1.60
CA SER A 63 9.25 -9.57 -0.96
C SER A 63 10.29 -10.05 0.07
N HIS A 64 11.50 -9.50 -0.02
CA HIS A 64 12.61 -9.79 0.90
C HIS A 64 12.63 -8.90 2.15
N ASP A 65 11.78 -7.88 2.22
CA ASP A 65 11.74 -6.89 3.29
C ASP A 65 10.34 -6.88 3.94
N LEU A 66 10.24 -7.51 5.12
CA LEU A 66 9.00 -7.64 5.85
C LEU A 66 8.45 -6.30 6.35
N GLU A 67 9.32 -5.36 6.66
CA GLU A 67 8.91 -4.05 7.15
C GLU A 67 8.27 -3.26 6.01
N GLN A 68 8.88 -3.28 4.82
CA GLN A 68 8.29 -2.67 3.63
C GLN A 68 6.98 -3.35 3.23
N LEU A 69 6.86 -4.67 3.34
CA LEU A 69 5.59 -5.36 3.10
C LEU A 69 4.49 -4.89 4.06
N HIS A 70 4.79 -4.73 5.36
CA HIS A 70 3.83 -4.17 6.32
C HIS A 70 3.42 -2.75 5.94
N ARG A 71 4.37 -1.90 5.55
CA ARG A 71 4.11 -0.52 5.10
C ARG A 71 3.18 -0.50 3.88
N LEU A 72 3.37 -1.39 2.91
CA LEU A 72 2.48 -1.52 1.76
C LEU A 72 1.07 -2.00 2.15
N LEU A 73 0.94 -2.94 3.09
CA LEU A 73 -0.37 -3.35 3.62
C LEU A 73 -1.06 -2.20 4.36
N HIS A 74 -0.31 -1.36 5.08
CA HIS A 74 -0.86 -0.17 5.71
C HIS A 74 -1.40 0.84 4.70
N VAL A 75 -0.71 1.07 3.57
CA VAL A 75 -1.24 1.90 2.48
C VAL A 75 -2.54 1.32 1.94
N ALA A 76 -2.55 0.04 1.60
CA ALA A 76 -3.75 -0.63 1.09
C ALA A 76 -4.92 -0.48 2.07
N ARG A 77 -4.67 -0.67 3.37
CA ARG A 77 -5.65 -0.46 4.44
C ARG A 77 -6.15 0.98 4.50
N SER A 78 -5.27 1.98 4.44
CA SER A 78 -5.68 3.39 4.46
C SER A 78 -6.57 3.74 3.26
N LEU A 79 -6.21 3.27 2.06
CA LEU A 79 -7.01 3.48 0.85
C LEU A 79 -8.39 2.83 0.97
N LEU A 80 -8.47 1.60 1.51
CA LEU A 80 -9.75 0.89 1.72
C LEU A 80 -10.70 1.59 2.68
N HIS A 81 -10.15 2.33 3.65
CA HIS A 81 -10.96 3.08 4.62
C HIS A 81 -11.29 4.49 4.16
N ASN A 82 -10.79 4.93 3.00
CA ASN A 82 -11.04 6.27 2.51
C ASN A 82 -12.38 6.31 1.74
N PRO A 83 -13.40 7.03 2.25
CA PRO A 83 -14.72 7.07 1.63
C PRO A 83 -14.77 7.92 0.35
N PHE A 84 -13.71 8.67 0.06
CA PHE A 84 -13.64 9.60 -1.07
C PHE A 84 -12.98 8.99 -2.32
N VAL A 85 -12.53 7.73 -2.25
CA VAL A 85 -11.88 7.04 -3.36
C VAL A 85 -12.66 5.80 -3.78
N ALA A 86 -12.80 5.59 -5.09
CA ALA A 86 -13.49 4.43 -5.64
C ALA A 86 -12.49 3.34 -6.04
N LEU A 87 -12.44 2.27 -5.24
CA LEU A 87 -11.47 1.17 -5.45
C LEU A 87 -11.90 0.14 -6.49
N GLY A 88 -13.15 0.17 -6.97
CA GLY A 88 -13.71 -0.81 -7.91
C GLY A 88 -12.77 -1.24 -9.06
N PRO A 89 -12.19 -0.30 -9.82
CA PRO A 89 -11.26 -0.62 -10.92
C PRO A 89 -9.96 -1.31 -10.48
N TYR A 90 -9.59 -1.16 -9.21
CA TYR A 90 -8.31 -1.57 -8.64
C TYR A 90 -8.41 -2.82 -7.74
N VAL A 91 -9.63 -3.30 -7.45
CA VAL A 91 -9.87 -4.45 -6.57
C VAL A 91 -9.03 -5.65 -6.97
N ARG A 92 -9.00 -6.01 -8.26
CA ARG A 92 -8.20 -7.15 -8.73
C ARG A 92 -6.71 -7.00 -8.42
N SER A 93 -6.16 -5.80 -8.59
CA SER A 93 -4.75 -5.51 -8.29
C SER A 93 -4.48 -5.65 -6.80
N LEU A 94 -5.33 -5.03 -5.96
CA LEU A 94 -5.21 -5.08 -4.52
C LEU A 94 -5.36 -6.51 -3.98
N VAL A 95 -6.36 -7.26 -4.44
CA VAL A 95 -6.53 -8.68 -4.06
C VAL A 95 -5.27 -9.47 -4.43
N GLY A 96 -4.72 -9.30 -5.63
CA GLY A 96 -3.49 -9.98 -6.04
C GLY A 96 -2.29 -9.64 -5.14
N SER A 97 -2.11 -8.37 -4.81
CA SER A 97 -1.02 -7.91 -3.94
C SER A 97 -1.16 -8.40 -2.50
N VAL A 98 -2.36 -8.35 -1.93
CA VAL A 98 -2.59 -8.78 -0.55
C VAL A 98 -2.56 -10.31 -0.45
N THR A 99 -3.07 -11.02 -1.46
CA THR A 99 -2.96 -12.50 -1.56
C THR A 99 -1.51 -12.95 -1.65
N TYR A 100 -0.66 -12.22 -2.38
CA TYR A 100 0.78 -12.46 -2.40
C TYR A 100 1.38 -12.42 -0.99
N CYS A 101 1.01 -11.41 -0.17
CA CYS A 101 1.47 -11.32 1.22
C CYS A 101 0.95 -12.45 2.14
N VAL A 102 -0.18 -13.08 1.81
CA VAL A 102 -0.71 -14.24 2.56
C VAL A 102 0.00 -15.53 2.17
N LEU A 103 0.10 -15.81 0.87
CA LEU A 103 0.44 -17.14 0.36
C LEU A 103 1.94 -17.36 0.19
N GLU A 104 2.70 -16.33 -0.14
CA GLU A 104 4.05 -16.55 -0.66
C GLU A 104 5.07 -16.87 0.44
N PRO A 105 6.11 -17.66 0.11
CA PRO A 105 7.30 -17.79 0.94
C PRO A 105 8.10 -16.47 0.85
N LEU A 106 7.60 -15.43 1.53
CA LEU A 106 8.27 -14.14 1.68
C LEU A 106 9.62 -14.35 2.40
N ALA A 107 10.51 -13.36 2.50
CA ALA A 107 11.74 -13.50 3.33
C ALA A 107 11.48 -13.93 4.78
N ALA A 108 10.25 -13.73 5.25
CA ALA A 108 9.55 -14.51 6.26
C ALA A 108 10.03 -15.96 6.48
N SER A 109 10.02 -16.77 5.42
CA SER A 109 10.29 -18.22 5.48
C SER A 109 11.77 -18.54 5.37
N ILE A 110 12.62 -17.54 5.14
CA ILE A 110 14.07 -17.72 5.01
C ILE A 110 14.76 -17.59 6.37
N ASN A 111 14.23 -16.76 7.29
CA ASN A 111 14.75 -16.62 8.64
C ASN A 111 13.66 -16.95 9.69
N PRO A 112 13.81 -18.02 10.48
CA PRO A 112 12.81 -18.41 11.49
C PRO A 112 12.60 -17.38 12.61
N LEU A 113 13.47 -16.38 12.75
CA LEU A 113 13.30 -15.26 13.70
C LEU A 113 12.35 -14.17 13.19
N ASN A 114 11.99 -14.19 11.91
CA ASN A 114 11.10 -13.20 11.33
C ASN A 114 9.64 -13.51 11.66
N ASP A 115 8.95 -12.58 12.30
CA ASP A 115 7.51 -12.68 12.56
C ASP A 115 6.68 -12.35 11.30
N HIS A 116 6.64 -13.33 10.42
CA HIS A 116 5.86 -13.32 9.21
C HIS A 116 4.39 -13.68 9.41
N TRP A 117 4.05 -14.27 10.56
CA TRP A 117 2.68 -14.63 10.88
C TRP A 117 1.83 -13.37 11.09
N THR A 118 2.37 -12.36 11.76
CA THR A 118 1.70 -11.05 11.92
C THR A 118 1.38 -10.40 10.57
N LEU A 119 2.32 -10.43 9.61
CA LEU A 119 2.08 -9.90 8.26
C LEU A 119 0.95 -10.66 7.56
N ARG A 120 0.99 -12.00 7.61
CA ARG A 120 0.01 -12.88 6.96
C ARG A 120 -1.38 -12.70 7.56
N ASP A 121 -1.49 -12.58 8.88
CA ASP A 121 -2.76 -12.33 9.58
C ASP A 121 -3.33 -10.96 9.19
N ALA A 122 -2.49 -9.92 9.19
CA ALA A 122 -2.91 -8.58 8.74
C ALA A 122 -3.37 -8.57 7.28
N ALA A 123 -2.68 -9.32 6.39
CA ALA A 123 -3.06 -9.46 4.99
C ALA A 123 -4.37 -10.23 4.82
N ALA A 124 -4.58 -11.33 5.57
CA ALA A 124 -5.81 -12.11 5.54
C ALA A 124 -7.03 -11.29 6.00
N LEU A 125 -6.88 -10.54 7.10
CA LEU A 125 -7.91 -9.59 7.56
C LEU A 125 -8.22 -8.52 6.53
N LEU A 126 -7.20 -8.04 5.81
CA LEU A 126 -7.38 -7.05 4.76
C LEU A 126 -8.11 -7.62 3.53
N LEU A 127 -7.77 -8.84 3.10
CA LEU A 127 -8.50 -9.54 2.04
C LEU A 127 -9.97 -9.71 2.37
N GLY A 128 -10.27 -10.11 3.62
CA GLY A 128 -11.65 -10.25 4.08
C GLY A 128 -12.46 -8.96 3.88
N ARG A 129 -11.83 -7.79 4.07
CA ARG A 129 -12.48 -6.48 3.87
C ARG A 129 -12.57 -6.03 2.42
N ILE A 130 -11.73 -6.57 1.52
CA ILE A 130 -11.80 -6.26 0.09
C ILE A 130 -12.90 -7.09 -0.60
N CYS A 131 -13.10 -8.32 -0.12
CA CYS A 131 -14.03 -9.29 -0.72
C CYS A 131 -15.47 -9.21 -0.18
N TRP A 132 -15.70 -8.52 0.95
CA TRP A 132 -17.02 -8.20 1.49
C TRP A 132 -17.49 -6.83 1.01
#